data_AF-X1LKE1-F1
#
_entry.id   AF-X1LKE1-F1
#
_cell.length_a   1.000
_cell.length_b   1.000
_cell.length_c   1.000
_cell.angle_alpha   90.00
_cell.angle_beta   90.00
_cell.angle_gamma   90.00
#
_symmetry.space_group_name_H-M   'P 1'
#
loop_
_entity.id
_entity.type
_entity.pdbx_description
1 polymer ?
#
loop_
_entity_poly.entity_id
_entity_poly.type
_entity_poly.pdbx_seq_one_letter_code
_entity_poly.pdbx_strand_id
1 'polypeptide(L)'
;MAIYAYVTDYSDSGLYVVNVTNPASMDLDGVLEGWGAPPWLGEAWGVFIDGSYAYIASHDDNSLTIIDISDPTNPAYVGRYSH
;
A
#
# COMPACT_ATOMS: atom_id res chain seq x y z
N MET A 1 20.11 -5.48 6.53
CA MET A 1 19.25 -4.95 5.45
C MET A 1 17.83 -5.07 5.93
N ALA A 2 17.02 -4.02 5.83
CA ALA A 2 15.61 -4.10 6.21
C ALA A 2 14.84 -4.97 5.20
N ILE A 3 13.83 -5.69 5.66
CA ILE A 3 12.91 -6.47 4.83
C ILE A 3 11.51 -5.97 5.15
N TYR A 4 10.74 -5.63 4.13
CA TYR A 4 9.39 -5.09 4.26
C TYR A 4 8.35 -6.04 3.68
N ALA A 5 7.24 -6.18 4.41
CA ALA A 5 6.00 -6.72 3.90
C ALA A 5 5.03 -5.56 3.64
N TYR A 6 4.29 -5.67 2.55
CA TYR A 6 3.29 -4.70 2.13
C TYR A 6 1.95 -5.40 2.16
N VAL A 7 1.03 -4.89 2.99
CA VAL A 7 -0.25 -5.53 3.26
C VAL A 7 -1.35 -4.54 2.93
N THR A 8 -2.31 -4.97 2.12
CA THR A 8 -3.54 -4.21 1.89
C THR A 8 -4.56 -4.59 2.96
N ASP A 9 -5.21 -3.59 3.54
CA ASP A 9 -6.37 -3.81 4.39
C ASP A 9 -7.64 -3.38 3.66
N TYR A 10 -8.56 -4.33 3.52
CA TYR A 10 -9.85 -4.12 2.87
C TYR A 10 -10.75 -3.17 3.67
N SER A 11 -10.76 -3.29 5.00
CA SER A 11 -11.67 -2.54 5.86
C SER A 11 -11.17 -1.12 6.09
N ASP A 12 -9.87 -0.97 6.32
CA ASP A 12 -9.25 0.33 6.56
C ASP A 12 -8.88 1.06 5.25
N SER A 13 -9.06 0.38 4.10
CA SER A 13 -8.82 0.95 2.77
C SER A 13 -7.41 1.52 2.66
N GLY A 14 -6.40 0.68 2.86
CA GLY A 14 -5.02 1.15 3.02
C GLY A 14 -3.94 0.16 2.65
N LEU A 15 -2.72 0.70 2.54
CA LEU A 15 -1.45 0.00 2.44
C LEU A 15 -0.68 0.15 3.75
N TYR A 16 -0.33 -0.97 4.36
CA TYR A 16 0.50 -1.06 5.55
C TYR A 16 1.87 -1.58 5.18
N VAL A 17 2.91 -0.88 5.63
CA VAL A 17 4.31 -1.21 5.42
C VAL A 17 4.88 -1.73 6.73
N VAL A 18 5.08 -3.04 6.79
CA VAL A 18 5.51 -3.75 8.00
C VAL A 18 6.98 -4.14 7.85
N ASN A 19 7.80 -3.70 8.79
CA ASN A 19 9.16 -4.16 8.93
C ASN A 19 9.16 -5.60 9.46
N VAL A 20 9.59 -6.52 8.60
CA VAL A 20 9.66 -7.96 8.88
C VAL A 20 11.10 -8.46 8.89
N THR A 21 12.06 -7.57 9.15
CA THR A 21 13.49 -7.92 9.27
C THR A 21 13.71 -8.98 10.34
N ASN A 22 12.96 -8.90 11.45
CA ASN A 22 12.83 -9.96 12.43
C ASN A 22 11.38 -10.48 12.44
N PRO A 23 11.07 -11.62 11.82
CA PRO A 23 9.70 -12.15 11.81
C PRO A 23 9.12 -12.48 13.20
N ALA A 24 9.96 -12.62 14.23
CA ALA A 24 9.52 -12.80 15.61
C ALA A 24 9.17 -11.49 16.33
N SER A 25 9.54 -10.34 15.75
CA SER A 25 9.29 -9.00 16.27
C SER A 25 9.16 -8.04 15.10
N MET A 26 7.93 -7.88 14.61
CA MET A 26 7.62 -7.01 13.47
C MET A 26 7.14 -5.65 13.96
N ASP A 27 7.45 -4.60 13.19
CA ASP A 27 7.05 -3.23 13.49
C ASP A 27 6.30 -2.62 12.29
N LEU A 28 5.30 -1.78 12.56
CA LEU A 28 4.62 -1.02 11.52
C LEU A 28 5.40 0.27 11.24
N ASP A 29 6.04 0.34 10.07
CA ASP A 29 6.94 1.44 9.71
C ASP A 29 6.23 2.52 8.88
N GLY A 30 5.18 2.17 8.13
CA GLY A 30 4.44 3.10 7.27
C GLY A 30 3.01 2.69 7.01
N VAL A 31 2.17 3.69 6.74
CA VAL A 31 0.74 3.51 6.43
C VAL A 31 0.33 4.55 5.39
N LEU A 32 -0.44 4.13 4.39
CA LEU A 32 -1.19 5.01 3.52
C LEU A 32 -2.62 4.49 3.40
N GLU A 33 -3.54 5.20 4.03
CA GLU A 33 -4.97 4.87 4.05
C GLU A 33 -5.76 5.94 3.30
N GLY A 34 -6.90 5.54 2.76
CA GLY A 34 -7.97 6.47 2.42
C GLY A 34 -8.92 5.94 1.35
N TRP A 35 -10.20 6.13 1.66
CA TRP A 35 -11.32 5.83 0.80
C TRP A 35 -11.60 7.01 -0.13
N GLY A 36 -11.61 6.81 -1.45
CA GLY A 36 -11.80 7.90 -2.41
C GLY A 36 -10.54 8.76 -2.64
N ALA A 37 -10.76 9.99 -3.11
CA ALA A 37 -9.68 10.81 -3.65
C ALA A 37 -8.61 11.26 -2.64
N PRO A 38 -7.34 11.32 -3.12
CA PRO A 38 -6.27 10.36 -2.87
C PRO A 38 -6.26 9.73 -1.47
N PRO A 39 -5.83 8.46 -1.33
CA PRO A 39 -5.05 7.65 -2.28
C PRO A 39 -5.86 6.68 -3.15
N TRP A 40 -7.19 6.73 -3.16
CA TRP A 40 -8.06 5.80 -3.90
C TRP A 40 -7.80 4.33 -3.57
N LEU A 41 -7.81 4.03 -2.27
CA LEU A 41 -7.57 2.70 -1.72
C LEU A 41 -8.85 2.06 -1.17
N GLY A 42 -10.02 2.55 -1.56
CA GLY A 42 -11.31 2.04 -1.15
C GLY A 42 -11.43 0.55 -1.42
N GLU A 43 -11.58 -0.23 -0.34
CA GLU A 43 -11.59 -1.70 -0.39
C GLU A 43 -10.35 -2.26 -1.12
N ALA A 44 -9.15 -1.85 -0.68
CA ALA A 44 -7.87 -2.36 -1.19
C ALA A 44 -7.78 -3.88 -1.01
N TRP A 45 -7.64 -4.60 -2.12
CA TRP A 45 -7.78 -6.06 -2.15
C TRP A 45 -6.47 -6.80 -2.37
N GLY A 46 -5.60 -6.26 -3.23
CA GLY A 46 -4.37 -6.94 -3.61
C GLY A 46 -3.28 -5.96 -3.95
N VAL A 47 -2.04 -6.36 -3.70
CA VAL A 47 -0.83 -5.58 -3.96
C VAL A 47 0.16 -6.39 -4.80
N PHE A 48 0.69 -5.74 -5.84
CA PHE A 48 1.83 -6.21 -6.60
C PHE A 48 2.98 -5.20 -6.46
N ILE A 49 4.22 -5.67 -6.38
CA ILE A 49 5.40 -4.82 -6.19
C ILE A 49 6.33 -4.97 -7.38
N ASP A 50 6.77 -3.85 -7.94
CA ASP A 50 7.86 -3.78 -8.93
C ASP A 50 8.80 -2.62 -8.59
N GLY A 51 10.03 -2.94 -8.19
CA GLY A 51 11.01 -1.96 -7.73
C GLY A 51 10.51 -1.14 -6.54
N SER A 52 10.39 0.17 -6.75
CA SER A 52 9.95 1.14 -5.74
C SER A 52 8.45 1.47 -5.81
N TYR A 53 7.66 0.65 -6.49
CA TYR A 53 6.23 0.89 -6.66
C TYR A 53 5.38 -0.29 -6.18
N ALA A 54 4.30 0.03 -5.47
CA ALA A 54 3.20 -0.86 -5.16
C ALA A 54 2.00 -0.53 -6.04
N TYR A 55 1.41 -1.56 -6.63
CA TYR A 55 0.24 -1.49 -7.48
C TYR A 55 -0.92 -2.17 -6.76
N ILE A 56 -1.93 -1.39 -6.39
CA ILE A 56 -3.02 -1.84 -5.54
C ILE A 56 -4.31 -1.86 -6.33
N ALA A 57 -4.96 -3.03 -6.37
CA ALA A 57 -6.31 -3.16 -6.89
C ALA A 57 -7.31 -2.80 -5.79
N SER A 58 -8.14 -1.79 -6.03
CA SER A 58 -9.15 -1.28 -5.11
C SER A 58 -10.54 -1.49 -5.68
N HIS A 59 -11.37 -2.22 -4.94
CA HIS A 59 -12.65 -2.69 -5.43
C HIS A 59 -13.69 -1.55 -5.49
N ASP A 60 -13.88 -0.80 -4.41
CA ASP A 60 -14.87 0.28 -4.38
C ASP A 60 -14.44 1.48 -5.24
N ASP A 61 -13.15 1.82 -5.19
CA ASP A 61 -12.59 2.89 -6.03
C ASP A 61 -12.46 2.52 -7.52
N ASN A 62 -12.75 1.25 -7.89
CA ASN A 62 -12.67 0.73 -9.25
C ASN A 62 -11.36 1.09 -9.95
N SER A 63 -10.24 0.92 -9.24
CA SER A 63 -8.96 1.41 -9.72
C SER A 63 -7.78 0.49 -9.44
N LEU A 64 -6.76 0.65 -10.28
CA LEU A 64 -5.39 0.23 -10.02
C LEU A 64 -4.61 1.47 -9.58
N THR A 65 -4.33 1.56 -8.30
CA THR A 65 -3.61 2.68 -7.68
C THR A 65 -2.11 2.38 -7.62
N ILE A 66 -1.28 3.37 -7.95
CA ILE A 66 0.17 3.29 -7.94
C ILE A 66 0.68 4.11 -6.76
N ILE A 67 1.41 3.45 -5.87
CA ILE A 67 2.02 4.03 -4.67
C ILE A 67 3.54 3.91 -4.77
N ASP A 68 4.24 5.03 -4.58
CA ASP A 68 5.69 5.06 -4.37
C ASP A 68 6.00 4.55 -2.95
N ILE A 69 6.85 3.53 -2.88
CA ILE A 69 7.31 2.88 -1.65
C ILE A 69 8.84 2.95 -1.51
N SER A 70 9.49 3.89 -2.19
CA SER A 70 10.93 4.13 -2.10
C SER A 70 11.37 4.53 -0.69
N ASP A 71 10.52 5.25 0.04
CA ASP A 71 10.58 5.41 1.48
C ASP A 71 9.48 4.56 2.15
N PRO A 72 9.83 3.42 2.76
CA PRO A 72 8.85 2.53 3.38
C PRO A 72 8.13 3.18 4.58
N THR A 73 8.70 4.24 5.16
CA THR A 73 8.05 4.98 6.27
C THR A 73 7.09 6.05 5.80
N ASN A 74 7.14 6.40 4.51
CA ASN A 74 6.33 7.44 3.91
C ASN A 74 5.85 7.06 2.49
N PRO A 75 5.03 6.01 2.36
CA PRO A 75 4.43 5.65 1.09
C PRO A 75 3.57 6.78 0.53
N ALA A 76 3.66 7.04 -0.78
CA ALA A 76 3.02 8.19 -1.41
C ALA A 76 2.24 7.83 -2.68
N TYR A 77 1.03 8.37 -2.82
CA TYR A 77 0.26 8.22 -4.04
C TYR A 77 0.98 8.86 -5.25
N VAL A 78 1.06 8.12 -6.36
CA VAL A 78 1.66 8.56 -7.62
C VAL A 78 0.60 8.81 -8.69
N GLY A 79 -0.33 7.88 -8.84
CA GLY A 79 -1.26 7.84 -9.95
C GLY A 79 -2.27 6.70 -9.82
N ARG A 80 -3.29 6.69 -10.68
CA ARG A 80 -4.20 5.55 -10.80
C ARG A 80 -4.67 5.37 -12.24
N TYR A 81 -5.07 4.14 -12.54
CA TYR A 81 -5.93 3.83 -13.67
C TYR A 81 -7.30 3.44 -13.13
N SER A 82 -8.38 4.08 -13.60
CA SER A 82 -9.77 3.76 -13.24
C SER A 82 -10.59 3.60 -14.51
N HIS A 83 -11.61 2.74 -14.48
CA HIS A 83 -12.60 2.65 -15.56
C HIS A 83 -13.87 3.43 -15.23
#